data_AF-A0ABD5Y9K2-F1
#
_entry.id   AF-A0ABD5Y9K2-F1
#
_cell.length_a   1.000
_cell.length_b   1.000
_cell.length_c   1.000
_cell.angle_alpha   90.00
_cell.angle_beta   90.00
_cell.angle_gamma   90.00
#
_symmetry.space_group_name_H-M   'P 1'
#
loop_
_entity.id
_entity.type
_entity.pdbx_description
1 polymer ?
#
loop_
_entity_poly.entity_id
_entity_poly.type
_entity_poly.pdbx_seq_one_letter_code
_entity_poly.pdbx_strand_id
1 'polypeptide(L)'
;MHLTENTIYRHDERRAVLVLGVHHIFETYDPDSADGRLRSRVVRYATEWDDYGPMPSHVRTLPLDEFRTVVGDAVRTWEGVEWTPNGDT
;
A
#
# COMPACT_ATOMS: atom_id res chain seq x y z
N MET A 1 -3.75 -10.40 10.78
CA MET A 1 -3.01 -9.12 10.85
C MET A 1 -3.77 -8.01 10.13
N HIS A 2 -3.86 -6.81 10.71
CA HIS A 2 -4.37 -5.61 10.03
C HIS A 2 -3.18 -4.90 9.37
N LEU A 3 -3.28 -4.58 8.08
CA LEU A 3 -2.26 -3.82 7.37
C LEU A 3 -2.55 -2.33 7.50
N THR A 4 -1.53 -1.57 7.88
CA THR A 4 -1.58 -0.13 7.98
C THR A 4 -0.93 0.46 6.73
N GLU A 5 -1.58 1.47 6.16
CA GLU A 5 -1.00 2.24 5.06
C GLU A 5 0.27 2.96 5.51
N ASN A 6 1.17 3.24 4.56
CA ASN A 6 2.46 3.90 4.78
C ASN A 6 3.28 3.24 5.91
N THR A 7 3.23 1.92 5.99
CA THR A 7 3.94 1.14 7.02
C THR A 7 4.86 0.14 6.36
N ILE A 8 6.09 0.06 6.90
CA ILE A 8 7.11 -0.88 6.47
C ILE A 8 6.90 -2.19 7.23
N TYR A 9 6.73 -3.27 6.49
CA TYR A 9 6.58 -4.62 7.03
C TYR A 9 7.78 -5.48 6.66
N ARG A 10 8.12 -6.43 7.53
CA ARG A 10 9.09 -7.48 7.18
C ARG A 10 8.49 -8.36 6.09
N HIS A 11 9.31 -8.73 5.11
CA HIS A 11 8.91 -9.60 3.99
C HIS A 11 9.90 -10.74 3.85
N ASP A 12 9.39 -11.96 3.66
CA ASP A 12 10.20 -13.17 3.69
C ASP A 12 11.33 -13.16 2.65
N GLU A 13 11.01 -12.81 1.39
CA GLU A 13 12.01 -12.79 0.30
C GLU A 13 12.75 -11.46 0.11
N ARG A 14 12.12 -10.32 0.47
CA ARG A 14 12.57 -8.97 0.11
C ARG A 14 13.16 -8.19 1.28
N ARG A 15 13.30 -8.82 2.45
CA ARG A 15 13.62 -8.21 3.76
C ARG A 15 12.53 -7.28 4.28
N ALA A 16 12.14 -6.26 3.51
CA ALA A 16 11.11 -5.30 3.89
C ALA A 16 10.31 -4.81 2.67
N VAL A 17 9.06 -4.44 2.90
CA VAL A 17 8.18 -3.81 1.91
C VAL A 17 7.42 -2.65 2.53
N LEU A 18 7.16 -1.61 1.74
CA LEU A 18 6.32 -0.48 2.13
C LEU A 18 4.89 -0.73 1.65
N VAL A 19 3.93 -0.87 2.58
CA VAL A 19 2.51 -0.99 2.24
C VAL A 19 1.96 0.40 1.91
N LEU A 20 1.36 0.51 0.73
CA LEU A 20 0.78 1.75 0.19
C LEU A 20 -0.75 1.78 0.29
N GLY A 21 -1.37 0.69 0.75
CA GLY A 21 -2.81 0.62 1.00
C GLY A 21 -3.46 -0.69 0.55
N VAL A 22 -4.69 -0.91 1.01
CA VAL A 22 -5.55 -2.01 0.57
C VAL A 22 -6.60 -1.45 -0.38
N HIS A 23 -6.55 -1.90 -1.63
CA HIS A 23 -7.50 -1.49 -2.66
C HIS A 23 -8.63 -2.51 -2.78
N HIS A 24 -9.86 -2.00 -2.82
CA HIS A 24 -11.06 -2.77 -3.06
C HIS A 24 -11.33 -2.85 -4.56
N ILE A 25 -11.45 -4.07 -5.08
CA ILE A 25 -11.83 -4.34 -6.47
C ILE A 25 -13.29 -4.75 -6.46
N PHE A 26 -14.13 -3.91 -7.05
CA PHE A 26 -15.57 -4.14 -7.13
C PHE A 26 -15.93 -4.78 -8.48
N GLU A 27 -16.89 -5.70 -8.47
CA GLU A 27 -17.53 -6.21 -9.68
C GLU A 27 -18.55 -5.21 -10.22
N THR A 28 -19.28 -4.57 -9.32
CA THR A 28 -20.17 -3.43 -9.60
C THR A 28 -19.90 -2.35 -8.57
N TYR A 29 -19.88 -1.08 -8.97
CA TYR A 29 -19.66 0.05 -8.07
C TYR A 29 -20.58 1.20 -8.46
N ASP A 30 -21.32 1.71 -7.49
CA ASP A 30 -22.18 2.88 -7.59
C ASP A 30 -21.48 4.07 -6.89
N PRO A 31 -21.05 5.09 -7.63
CA PRO A 31 -20.29 6.20 -7.06
C PRO A 31 -21.14 7.13 -6.17
N ASP A 32 -22.45 7.21 -6.40
CA ASP A 32 -23.36 8.08 -5.64
C ASP A 32 -23.60 7.57 -4.22
N SER A 33 -23.77 6.25 -4.06
CA SER A 33 -23.88 5.60 -2.75
C SER A 33 -22.53 5.19 -2.15
N ALA A 34 -21.45 5.30 -2.91
CA ALA A 34 -20.12 4.79 -2.58
C ALA A 34 -20.14 3.30 -2.19
N ASP A 35 -21.04 2.51 -2.78
CA ASP A 35 -21.25 1.10 -2.47
C ASP A 35 -21.23 0.22 -3.73
N GLY A 36 -21.09 -1.09 -3.55
CA GLY A 36 -21.04 -2.00 -4.68
C GLY A 36 -20.74 -3.44 -4.29
N ARG A 37 -20.81 -4.33 -5.29
CA ARG A 37 -20.48 -5.74 -5.07
C ARG A 37 -18.96 -5.89 -5.06
N LEU A 38 -18.38 -6.05 -3.87
CA LEU A 38 -16.95 -6.32 -3.72
C LEU A 38 -16.60 -7.69 -4.36
N ARG A 39 -15.61 -7.70 -5.26
CA ARG A 39 -15.07 -8.91 -5.87
C ARG A 39 -13.85 -9.43 -5.10
N SER A 40 -12.90 -8.55 -4.82
CA SER A 40 -11.64 -8.92 -4.16
C SER A 40 -10.97 -7.71 -3.50
N ARG A 41 -9.92 -7.98 -2.71
CA ARG A 41 -9.04 -6.97 -2.12
C ARG A 41 -7.61 -7.26 -2.50
N VAL A 42 -6.86 -6.23 -2.87
CA VAL A 42 -5.43 -6.34 -3.18
C VAL A 42 -4.66 -5.35 -2.33
N VAL A 43 -3.46 -5.73 -1.91
CA VAL A 43 -2.50 -4.85 -1.27
C VAL A 43 -1.62 -4.25 -2.34
N ARG A 44 -1.51 -2.92 -2.35
CA ARG A 44 -0.50 -2.21 -3.14
C ARG A 44 0.70 -1.97 -2.25
N TYR A 45 1.89 -2.38 -2.68
CA TYR A 45 3.11 -2.24 -1.90
C TYR A 45 4.31 -1.93 -2.80
N ALA A 46 5.34 -1.32 -2.23
CA ALA A 46 6.60 -1.07 -2.92
C ALA A 46 7.70 -1.96 -2.34
N THR A 47 8.55 -2.48 -3.23
CA THR A 47 9.78 -3.19 -2.85
C THR A 47 11.00 -2.28 -2.79
N GLU A 48 10.86 -1.06 -3.32
CA GLU A 48 11.90 -0.03 -3.29
C GLU A 48 11.23 1.35 -3.16
N TRP A 49 11.77 2.16 -2.26
CA TRP A 49 11.32 3.51 -1.96
C TRP A 49 12.51 4.30 -1.40
N ASP A 50 12.44 5.62 -1.53
CA ASP A 50 13.36 6.55 -0.91
C ASP A 50 12.59 7.54 -0.02
N ASP A 51 13.24 8.64 0.35
CA ASP A 51 12.63 9.68 1.18
C ASP A 51 11.50 10.43 0.46
N TYR A 52 11.44 10.38 -0.87
CA TYR A 52 10.40 11.02 -1.69
C TYR A 52 9.20 10.10 -1.95
N GLY A 53 9.38 8.78 -1.83
CA GLY A 53 8.27 7.85 -1.99
C GLY A 53 8.62 6.50 -2.59
N PRO A 54 7.58 5.68 -2.85
CA PRO A 54 7.76 4.43 -3.56
C PRO A 54 8.25 4.67 -4.99
N MET A 55 9.29 3.96 -5.41
CA MET A 55 9.70 3.97 -6.81
C MET A 55 8.58 3.39 -7.68
N PRO A 56 8.04 4.13 -8.67
CA PRO A 56 6.87 3.69 -9.43
C PRO A 56 7.05 2.32 -10.10
N SER A 57 8.25 2.05 -10.63
CA SER A 57 8.63 0.78 -11.25
C SER A 57 8.71 -0.41 -10.28
N HIS A 58 8.71 -0.15 -8.97
CA HIS A 58 8.80 -1.14 -7.89
C HIS A 58 7.51 -1.29 -7.09
N VAL A 59 6.43 -0.64 -7.53
CA VAL A 59 5.11 -0.86 -6.99
C VAL A 59 4.54 -2.17 -7.55
N ARG A 60 4.01 -3.00 -6.66
CA ARG A 60 3.38 -4.29 -6.97
C ARG A 60 2.02 -4.37 -6.29
N THR A 61 1.22 -5.33 -6.76
CA THR A 61 -0.07 -5.67 -6.17
C THR A 61 -0.15 -7.16 -5.90
N LEU A 62 -0.68 -7.55 -4.76
CA LEU A 62 -0.93 -8.95 -4.40
C LEU A 62 -2.30 -9.08 -3.74
N PRO A 63 -3.06 -10.18 -3.93
CA PRO A 63 -4.26 -10.45 -3.17
C PRO A 63 -4.02 -10.29 -1.66
N LEU A 64 -4.96 -9.69 -0.93
CA LEU A 64 -4.79 -9.39 0.49
C LEU A 64 -4.46 -10.62 1.32
N ASP A 65 -5.15 -11.73 1.07
CA ASP A 65 -4.95 -12.97 1.81
C ASP A 65 -3.59 -13.61 1.50
N GLU A 66 -3.13 -13.56 0.25
CA GLU A 66 -1.79 -14.02 -0.14
C GLU A 66 -0.69 -13.12 0.44
N PHE A 67 -0.90 -11.80 0.43
CA PHE A 67 0.07 -10.86 1.00
C PHE A 67 0.30 -11.13 2.49
N ARG A 68 -0.77 -11.43 3.23
CA ARG A 68 -0.72 -11.74 4.67
C ARG A 68 0.09 -13.00 5.01
N THR A 69 0.30 -13.91 4.06
CA THR A 69 1.13 -15.11 4.29
C THR A 69 2.61 -14.85 4.11
N VAL A 70 3.01 -13.78 3.42
CA VAL A 70 4.42 -13.48 3.07
C VAL A 70 4.99 -12.27 3.83
N VAL A 71 4.16 -11.58 4.60
CA VAL A 71 4.59 -10.47 5.47
C VAL A 71 4.52 -10.84 6.95
N GLY A 72 5.55 -10.43 7.67
CA GLY A 72 5.65 -10.54 9.11
C GLY A 72 5.23 -9.25 9.81
N ASP A 73 5.84 -8.98 10.97
CA ASP A 73 5.50 -7.84 11.80
C ASP A 73 5.74 -6.47 11.12
N ALA A 74 4.97 -5.49 11.59
CA ALA A 74 5.22 -4.08 11.28
C ALA A 74 6.58 -3.68 11.88
N VAL A 75 7.44 -3.08 11.05
CA VAL A 75 8.76 -2.60 11.46
C VAL A 75 8.63 -1.17 11.96
N ARG A 76 8.07 -0.28 11.14
CA ARG A 76 7.81 1.14 11.47
C ARG A 76 6.89 1.80 10.45
N THR A 77 6.29 2.93 10.81
CA THR A 77 5.65 3.83 9.86
C THR A 77 6.70 4.53 9.00
N TRP A 78 6.39 4.72 7.71
CA TRP A 78 7.20 5.50 6.78
C TRP A 78 6.76 6.96 6.84
N GLU A 79 7.69 7.83 7.18
CA GLU A 79 7.49 9.28 7.34
C GLU A 79 8.16 10.01 6.18
N GLY A 80 7.73 9.72 4.94
CA GLY A 80 8.26 10.36 3.74
C GLY A 80 8.30 11.88 3.84
N VAL A 81 9.10 12.52 2.99
CA VAL A 81 9.16 13.98 2.96
C VAL A 81 7.79 14.54 2.59
N GLU A 82 7.17 15.29 3.50
CA GLU A 82 5.99 16.09 3.17
C GLU A 82 6.38 17.10 2.10
N TRP A 83 5.77 16.99 0.92
CA TRP A 83 5.96 17.98 -0.12
C TRP A 83 5.22 19.24 0.32
N THR A 84 5.94 20.18 0.95
CA THR A 84 5.44 21.55 1.09
C THR A 84 5.33 22.11 -0.31
N PRO A 85 4.12 22.43 -0.84
CA PRO A 85 4.05 23.14 -2.10
C PRO A 85 4.82 24.45 -1.89
N ASN A 86 5.90 24.64 -2.65
CA ASN A 86 6.59 25.92 -2.66
C ASN A 86 5.52 26.97 -2.96
N GLY A 87 5.32 27.91 -2.03
CA GLY A 87 4.41 29.02 -2.23
C GLY A 87 4.88 29.83 -3.43
N ASP A 88 4.20 29.67 -4.56
CA ASP A 88 4.24 30.65 -5.64
C ASP A 88 3.81 32.00 -5.05
N THR A 89 4.77 32.92 -4.94
CA THR A 89 4.55 34.33 -4.60
C THR A 89 4.43 35.14 -5.88
#